data_AF-A0A371QMJ6-F1
#
_entry.id   AF-A0A371QMJ6-F1
#
_cell.length_a   1.000
_cell.length_b   1.000
_cell.length_c   1.000
_cell.angle_alpha   90.00
_cell.angle_beta   90.00
_cell.angle_gamma   90.00
#
_symmetry.space_group_name_H-M   'P 1'
#
loop_
_entity.id
_entity.type
_entity.pdbx_description
1 polymer ?
#
loop_
_entity_poly.entity_id
_entity_poly.type
_entity_poly.pdbx_seq_one_letter_code
_entity_poly.pdbx_strand_id
1 'polypeptide(L)'
;MRTTIDIPDSLMKKAKKKAIEQGVTLKQLFTHALEQELEVQKTTDDAPWKNLHGTGSSKKLSPEDSGFEGYTGPDWNHSLQVNEPEQ
;
A
#
# COMPACT_ATOMS: atom_id res chain seq x y z
N MET A 1 13.97 -20.37 12.15
CA MET A 1 13.23 -21.65 12.27
C MET A 1 13.63 -22.57 11.11
N ARG A 2 13.79 -23.88 11.33
CA ARG A 2 14.06 -24.84 10.25
C ARG A 2 12.73 -25.45 9.81
N THR A 3 12.29 -25.10 8.62
CA THR A 3 11.09 -25.66 7.99
C THR A 3 11.50 -26.60 6.86
N THR A 4 10.70 -27.63 6.60
CA THR A 4 10.88 -28.55 5.48
C THR A 4 9.68 -28.37 4.56
N ILE A 5 9.94 -28.18 3.26
CA ILE A 5 8.92 -27.93 2.25
C ILE A 5 9.21 -28.90 1.11
N ASP A 6 8.19 -29.62 0.65
CA ASP A 6 8.29 -30.51 -0.51
C ASP A 6 8.29 -29.69 -1.80
N ILE A 7 9.31 -29.90 -2.63
CA ILE A 7 9.51 -29.18 -3.88
C ILE A 7 9.74 -30.21 -5.00
N PRO A 8 8.99 -30.15 -6.12
CA PRO A 8 9.23 -31.03 -7.24
C PRO A 8 10.66 -30.92 -7.78
N ASP A 9 11.27 -32.05 -8.13
CA ASP A 9 12.65 -32.12 -8.64
C ASP A 9 12.89 -31.21 -9.85
N SER A 10 11.91 -31.11 -10.74
CA SER A 10 11.97 -30.24 -11.92
C SER A 10 12.10 -28.76 -11.53
N LEU A 11 11.42 -28.34 -10.48
CA LEU A 11 11.47 -26.98 -9.94
C LEU A 11 12.78 -26.74 -9.19
N MET A 12 13.23 -27.71 -8.39
CA MET A 12 14.50 -27.64 -7.67
C MET A 12 15.70 -27.48 -8.63
N LYS A 13 15.70 -28.18 -9.77
CA LYS A 13 16.74 -28.03 -10.81
C LYS A 13 16.78 -26.60 -11.39
N LYS A 14 15.61 -26.03 -11.70
CA LYS A 14 15.49 -24.65 -12.20
C LYS A 14 15.94 -23.63 -11.17
N ALA A 15 15.54 -23.80 -9.91
CA ALA A 15 15.95 -22.93 -8.81
C ALA A 15 17.47 -22.95 -8.61
N LYS A 16 18.10 -24.12 -8.64
CA LYS A 16 19.56 -24.28 -8.59
C LYS A 16 20.27 -23.54 -9.72
N LYS A 17 19.78 -23.70 -10.95
CA LYS A 17 20.35 -23.00 -12.11
C LYS A 17 20.28 -21.48 -11.93
N LYS A 18 19.10 -20.97 -11.55
CA LYS A 18 18.89 -19.54 -11.30
C LYS A 18 19.76 -19.00 -10.16
N ALA A 19 19.94 -19.76 -9.09
CA ALA A 19 20.81 -19.38 -7.97
C ALA A 19 22.28 -19.22 -8.41
N ILE A 20 22.77 -20.14 -9.26
CA ILE A 20 24.13 -20.08 -9.82
C ILE A 20 24.28 -18.88 -10.75
N GLU A 21 23.32 -18.64 -11.64
CA GLU A 21 23.34 -17.50 -12.57
C GLU A 21 23.39 -16.15 -11.83
N GLN A 22 22.73 -16.06 -10.68
CA GLN A 22 22.68 -14.86 -9.84
C GLN A 22 23.82 -14.78 -8.81
N GLY A 23 24.64 -15.83 -8.66
CA GLY A 23 25.71 -15.89 -7.66
C GLY A 23 25.23 -15.93 -6.22
N VAL A 24 24.00 -16.39 -5.96
CA VAL A 24 23.38 -16.43 -4.63
C VAL A 24 23.18 -17.86 -4.14
N THR A 25 22.98 -18.01 -2.83
CA THR A 25 22.61 -19.31 -2.25
C THR A 25 21.15 -19.64 -2.53
N LEU A 26 20.80 -20.93 -2.59
CA LEU A 26 19.39 -21.37 -2.71
C LEU A 26 18.50 -20.80 -1.62
N LYS A 27 19.02 -20.73 -0.39
CA LYS A 27 18.28 -20.16 0.73
C LYS A 27 17.91 -18.70 0.46
N GLN A 28 18.88 -17.88 0.04
CA GLN A 28 18.62 -16.47 -0.30
C GLN A 28 17.63 -16.34 -1.45
N LEU A 29 17.76 -17.18 -2.49
CA LEU A 29 16.82 -17.17 -3.61
C LEU A 29 15.39 -17.45 -3.15
N PHE A 30 15.19 -18.43 -2.27
CA PHE A 30 13.86 -18.71 -1.72
C PHE A 30 13.35 -17.61 -0.79
N THR A 31 14.21 -17.04 0.05
CA THR A 31 13.85 -15.93 0.94
C THR A 31 13.40 -14.71 0.13
N HIS A 32 14.18 -14.29 -0.87
CA HIS A 32 13.82 -13.16 -1.72
C HIS A 32 12.54 -13.40 -2.52
N ALA A 33 12.34 -14.61 -3.04
CA ALA A 33 11.10 -14.94 -3.74
C ALA A 33 9.88 -14.84 -2.82
N LEU A 34 10.00 -15.30 -1.56
CA LEU A 34 8.93 -15.20 -0.57
C LEU A 34 8.68 -13.76 -0.12
N GLU A 35 9.73 -12.99 0.12
CA GLU A 35 9.62 -11.56 0.45
C GLU A 35 8.88 -10.80 -0.65
N GLN A 36 9.29 -11.00 -1.90
CA GLN A 36 8.65 -10.34 -3.04
C GLN A 36 7.16 -10.71 -3.17
N GLU A 37 6.80 -11.99 -3.04
CA GLU A 37 5.39 -12.42 -3.11
C GLU A 37 4.55 -11.83 -1.97
N LEU A 38 5.11 -11.72 -0.76
CA LEU A 38 4.41 -11.15 0.40
C LEU A 38 4.32 -9.62 0.35
N GLU A 39 5.31 -8.94 -0.21
CA GLU A 39 5.31 -7.49 -0.36
C GLU A 39 4.32 -7.02 -1.45
N VAL A 40 4.21 -7.75 -2.55
CA VAL A 40 3.27 -7.44 -3.65
C VAL A 40 1.82 -7.50 -3.16
N GLN A 41 1.50 -8.33 -2.16
CA GLN A 41 0.16 -8.36 -1.56
C GLN A 41 -0.14 -7.15 -0.68
N LYS A 42 0.87 -6.39 -0.26
CA LYS A 42 0.69 -5.21 0.60
C LYS A 42 0.35 -3.94 -0.18
N THR A 43 0.40 -3.97 -1.51
CA THR A 43 0.21 -2.78 -2.35
C THR A 43 -1.13 -2.75 -3.06
N THR A 44 -2.24 -3.12 -2.42
CA THR A 44 -3.58 -2.73 -2.91
C THR A 44 -4.60 -2.73 -1.77
N ASP A 45 -4.53 -1.72 -0.91
CA ASP A 45 -5.74 -1.19 -0.26
C ASP A 45 -5.70 0.35 -0.21
N ASP A 46 -5.15 0.94 -1.27
CA ASP A 46 -5.44 2.34 -1.55
C ASP A 46 -6.59 2.34 -2.53
N ALA A 47 -7.79 2.42 -1.95
CA ALA A 47 -9.02 2.44 -2.71
C ALA A 47 -8.95 3.53 -3.78
N PRO A 48 -9.48 3.30 -4.99
CA PRO A 48 -9.18 4.09 -6.20
C PRO A 48 -9.51 5.58 -6.09
N TRP A 49 -10.35 5.96 -5.12
CA TRP A 49 -10.73 7.33 -4.80
C TRP A 49 -9.68 8.09 -3.98
N LYS A 50 -8.76 7.40 -3.31
CA LYS A 50 -7.66 8.01 -2.54
C LYS A 50 -6.62 8.67 -3.46
N ASN A 51 -6.43 8.09 -4.65
CA ASN A 51 -5.64 8.67 -5.74
C ASN A 51 -6.28 9.92 -6.38
N LEU A 52 -7.55 10.22 -6.07
CA LEU A 52 -8.25 11.38 -6.60
C LEU A 52 -8.15 12.61 -5.70
N HIS A 53 -7.61 12.47 -4.48
CA HIS A 53 -7.46 13.58 -3.53
C HIS A 53 -6.57 14.69 -4.12
N GLY A 54 -7.10 15.93 -4.20
CA GLY A 54 -6.36 17.08 -4.75
C GLY A 54 -6.19 17.10 -6.27
N THR A 55 -6.87 16.23 -7.02
CA THR A 55 -6.82 16.18 -8.49
C THR A 55 -8.13 16.66 -9.13
N GLY A 56 -8.08 17.00 -10.42
CA GLY A 56 -9.26 17.41 -11.19
C GLY A 56 -9.70 18.87 -10.98
N SER A 57 -11.01 19.13 -11.16
CA SER A 57 -11.59 20.48 -11.12
C SER A 57 -11.41 21.19 -9.78
N SER A 58 -11.29 20.41 -8.69
CA SER A 58 -11.12 20.91 -7.32
C SER A 58 -9.67 21.26 -6.97
N LYS A 59 -8.69 21.06 -7.87
CA LYS A 59 -7.27 21.38 -7.61
C LYS A 59 -7.02 22.87 -7.31
N LYS A 60 -7.87 23.74 -7.86
CA LYS A 60 -7.78 25.20 -7.67
C LYS A 60 -8.59 25.68 -6.46
N LEU A 61 -9.34 24.79 -5.81
CA LEU A 61 -10.14 25.13 -4.65
C LEU A 61 -9.28 24.93 -3.42
N SER A 62 -9.09 26.00 -2.69
CA SER A 62 -8.48 26.03 -1.38
C SER A 62 -9.57 25.88 -0.30
N PRO A 63 -9.25 25.43 0.93
CA PRO A 63 -10.23 25.37 2.01
C PRO A 63 -10.92 26.71 2.29
N GLU A 64 -10.23 27.82 2.06
CA GLU A 64 -10.69 29.21 2.12
C GLU A 64 -11.65 29.59 0.97
N ASP A 65 -11.65 28.88 -0.16
CA ASP A 65 -12.69 29.03 -1.20
C ASP A 65 -14.02 28.34 -0.81
N SER A 66 -14.05 27.64 0.33
CA SER A 66 -15.28 27.06 0.84
C SER A 66 -16.20 28.18 1.29
N GLY A 67 -17.35 28.33 0.64
CA GLY A 67 -18.41 29.29 1.02
C GLY A 67 -19.06 29.05 2.38
N PHE A 68 -18.40 28.29 3.26
CA PHE A 68 -18.75 28.04 4.66
C PHE A 68 -18.08 29.03 5.62
N GLU A 69 -17.22 29.92 5.12
CA GLU A 69 -16.65 31.00 5.91
C GLU A 69 -17.77 31.95 6.36
N GLY A 70 -18.14 31.85 7.64
CA GLY A 70 -19.18 32.68 8.27
C GLY A 70 -20.51 31.98 8.58
N TYR A 71 -20.63 30.65 8.48
CA TYR A 71 -21.80 29.97 9.05
C TYR A 71 -21.79 30.10 10.58
N THR A 72 -22.52 31.09 11.08
CA THR A 72 -22.87 31.30 12.48
C THR A 72 -24.33 30.96 12.71
N GLY A 73 -24.81 29.89 12.06
CA GLY A 73 -26.09 29.29 12.39
C GLY A 73 -25.99 28.57 13.73
N PRO A 74 -27.11 28.33 14.44
CA PRO A 74 -27.05 27.55 15.66
C PRO A 74 -26.47 26.16 15.34
N ASP A 75 -25.48 25.72 16.10
CA ASP A 75 -24.87 24.39 15.97
C ASP A 75 -25.86 23.31 16.44
N TRP A 76 -26.82 22.94 15.58
CA TRP A 76 -27.70 21.79 15.84
C TRP A 76 -26.95 20.46 15.70
N ASN A 77 -25.71 20.48 15.18
CA ASN A 77 -24.92 19.31 14.81
C ASN A 77 -23.62 19.15 15.64
N HIS A 78 -23.63 19.58 16.91
CA HIS A 78 -22.49 19.40 17.83
C HIS A 78 -22.07 17.92 18.06
N SER A 79 -22.84 16.96 17.56
CA SER A 79 -22.57 15.53 17.62
C SER A 79 -21.66 15.01 16.51
N LEU A 80 -21.41 15.82 15.47
CA LEU A 80 -20.54 15.45 14.35
C LEU A 80 -19.20 16.20 14.49
N GLN A 81 -18.33 15.69 15.36
CA GLN A 81 -16.94 16.11 15.37
C GLN A 81 -16.29 15.66 14.06
N VAL A 82 -15.99 16.62 13.19
CA VAL A 82 -15.14 16.40 12.02
C VAL A 82 -13.70 16.34 12.54
N ASN A 83 -12.98 15.25 12.23
CA ASN A 83 -11.56 15.16 12.56
C ASN A 83 -10.81 16.25 11.79
N GLU A 84 -10.46 17.34 12.47
CA GLU A 84 -9.55 18.34 11.94
C GLU A 84 -8.13 17.73 11.83
N PRO A 85 -7.43 17.89 10.70
CA PRO A 85 -6.07 17.39 10.59
C PRO A 85 -5.13 18.22 11.47
N GLU A 86 -4.26 17.56 12.23
CA GLU A 86 -3.18 18.25 12.96
C GLU A 86 -2.22 18.93 11.97
N GLN A 87 -1.93 20.20 12.23
CA GLN A 87 -1.06 21.07 11.41
C GLN A 87 0.39 20.63 11.41
#